data_AF-A0A7S0MFD4-F1
#
_entry.id   AF-A0A7S0MFD4-F1
#
_cell.length_a   1.000
_cell.length_b   1.000
_cell.length_c   1.000
_cell.angle_alpha   90.00
_cell.angle_beta   90.00
_cell.angle_gamma   90.00
#
_symmetry.space_group_name_H-M   'P 1'
#
loop_
_entity.id
_entity.type
_entity.pdbx_description
1 polymer ?
#
loop_
_entity_poly.entity_id
_entity_poly.type
_entity_poly.pdbx_seq_one_letter_code
_entity_poly.pdbx_strand_id
1 'polypeptide(L)'
;SVGRQCVSKTPLARQAAFRNPGTVHPSHSNLLLQRITNRRVHGIGRLLSYIPQEQAEKMEVPVLDEANVRVVTYNVLSSSLADPLYYTSCKPKDLDPHVRYHRLVSKIEEECQLGAIFCLQEVSLSWAGRLHSFFASKGYHFVFSPYGHRKNGYMGVAIAFSL
;
A
#
# COMPACT_ATOMS: atom_id res chain seq x y z
N SER A 1 51.09 8.55 -12.04
CA SER A 1 50.67 7.62 -13.12
C SER A 1 49.89 6.48 -12.49
N VAL A 2 48.57 6.41 -12.70
CA VAL A 2 47.84 5.34 -13.44
C VAL A 2 47.92 3.97 -12.72
N GLY A 3 46.85 3.25 -12.39
CA GLY A 3 45.47 3.33 -12.84
C GLY A 3 44.51 2.41 -12.06
N ARG A 4 43.22 2.58 -12.39
CA ARG A 4 42.03 1.91 -11.85
C ARG A 4 41.94 0.46 -12.31
N GLN A 5 41.24 -0.38 -11.54
CA GLN A 5 40.34 -1.34 -12.16
C GLN A 5 39.07 -1.57 -11.32
N CYS A 6 37.94 -1.30 -11.98
CA CYS A 6 36.58 -1.54 -11.55
C CYS A 6 36.29 -3.04 -11.47
N VAL A 7 35.57 -3.47 -10.43
CA VAL A 7 34.77 -4.70 -10.48
C VAL A 7 33.31 -4.29 -10.31
N SER A 8 32.52 -4.70 -11.28
CA SER A 8 31.15 -4.30 -11.57
C SER A 8 30.16 -4.62 -10.46
N LYS A 9 29.35 -3.62 -10.10
CA LYS A 9 28.13 -3.75 -9.30
C LYS A 9 27.03 -4.36 -10.15
N THR A 10 26.44 -5.46 -9.70
CA THR A 10 25.15 -5.94 -10.20
C THR A 10 24.07 -5.41 -9.25
N PRO A 11 23.13 -4.55 -9.67
CA PRO A 11 21.94 -4.29 -8.88
C PRO A 11 20.86 -5.34 -9.24
N LEU A 12 20.41 -6.08 -8.23
CA LEU A 12 19.10 -6.73 -8.26
C LEU A 12 18.01 -5.65 -8.35
N ALA A 13 17.41 -5.48 -9.52
CA ALA A 13 16.08 -4.89 -9.68
C ALA A 13 15.50 -5.27 -11.05
N ARG A 14 15.00 -6.51 -11.15
CA ARG A 14 14.01 -6.87 -12.17
C ARG A 14 12.65 -6.93 -11.51
N GLN A 15 11.89 -5.84 -11.59
CA GLN A 15 10.43 -5.93 -11.63
C GLN A 15 10.02 -5.57 -13.05
N ALA A 16 9.77 -6.62 -13.83
CA ALA A 16 9.17 -6.51 -15.14
C ALA A 16 7.74 -5.99 -14.97
N ALA A 17 7.46 -4.83 -15.56
CA ALA A 17 6.10 -4.39 -15.82
C ALA A 17 5.47 -5.39 -16.80
N PHE A 18 4.55 -6.23 -16.31
CA PHE A 18 3.70 -7.06 -17.16
C PHE A 18 2.85 -6.12 -18.02
N ARG A 19 3.14 -6.05 -19.32
CA ARG A 19 2.33 -5.34 -20.31
C ARG A 19 1.17 -6.23 -20.73
N ASN A 20 -0.07 -5.80 -20.45
CA ASN A 20 -1.24 -6.25 -21.19
C ASN A 20 -1.38 -5.42 -22.48
N PRO A 21 -1.39 -6.01 -23.68
CA PRO A 21 -1.66 -5.28 -24.91
C PRO A 21 -3.18 -5.08 -25.03
N GLY A 22 -3.68 -3.86 -24.80
CA GLY A 22 -5.09 -3.56 -25.11
C GLY A 22 -5.81 -2.49 -24.31
N THR A 23 -5.14 -1.55 -23.64
CA THR A 23 -5.84 -0.42 -22.99
C THR A 23 -5.28 0.93 -23.39
N VAL A 24 -6.23 1.79 -23.75
CA VAL A 24 -6.09 3.16 -24.26
C VAL A 24 -5.28 4.03 -23.29
N HIS A 25 -4.45 4.91 -23.85
CA HIS A 25 -3.62 5.89 -23.16
C HIS A 25 -4.41 6.66 -22.08
N PRO A 26 -4.07 6.56 -20.78
CA PRO A 26 -4.51 7.53 -19.81
C PRO A 26 -3.57 8.74 -19.86
N SER A 27 -4.17 9.92 -19.77
CA SER A 27 -3.47 11.19 -19.60
C SER A 27 -2.55 11.17 -18.38
N HIS A 28 -1.44 11.89 -18.54
CA HIS A 28 -0.28 12.00 -17.68
C HIS A 28 -0.59 12.32 -16.21
N SER A 29 -0.32 11.38 -15.27
CA SER A 29 0.14 11.61 -13.87
C SER A 29 -0.22 10.47 -12.90
N ASN A 30 0.17 9.22 -13.16
CA ASN A 30 0.00 8.13 -12.18
C ASN A 30 1.33 7.40 -11.94
N LEU A 31 2.15 7.94 -11.03
CA LEU A 31 3.31 7.25 -10.45
C LEU A 31 2.92 6.26 -9.35
N LEU A 32 1.63 6.02 -9.19
CA LEU A 32 1.09 5.34 -8.04
C LEU A 32 0.41 4.05 -8.47
N LEU A 33 0.95 2.92 -8.01
CA LEU A 33 0.39 1.59 -8.27
C LEU A 33 -0.75 1.33 -7.29
N GLN A 34 -1.96 1.69 -7.70
CA GLN A 34 -3.19 1.50 -6.92
C GLN A 34 -3.76 0.12 -7.22
N ARG A 35 -3.90 -0.73 -6.20
CA ARG A 35 -4.69 -1.95 -6.30
C ARG A 35 -5.70 -1.96 -5.17
N ILE A 36 -6.94 -1.60 -5.50
CA ILE A 36 -8.08 -1.79 -4.61
C ILE A 36 -8.56 -3.22 -4.81
N THR A 37 -8.71 -3.98 -3.73
CA THR A 37 -9.34 -5.30 -3.80
C THR A 37 -10.48 -5.39 -2.80
N ASN A 38 -11.70 -5.57 -3.30
CA ASN A 38 -12.78 -6.09 -2.47
C ASN A 38 -12.56 -7.60 -2.35
N ARG A 39 -12.19 -8.08 -1.16
CA ARG A 39 -12.11 -9.51 -0.90
C ARG A 39 -13.18 -9.88 0.11
N ARG A 40 -14.10 -10.75 -0.33
CA ARG A 40 -14.94 -11.52 0.58
C ARG A 40 -14.03 -12.51 1.31
N VAL A 41 -13.74 -12.24 2.58
CA VAL A 41 -13.03 -13.22 3.42
C VAL A 41 -14.05 -14.27 3.79
N HIS A 42 -13.95 -15.46 3.21
CA HIS A 42 -14.80 -16.58 3.59
C HIS A 42 -14.29 -17.10 4.94
N GLY A 43 -14.88 -16.61 6.02
CA GLY A 43 -14.69 -17.16 7.34
C GLY A 43 -15.24 -18.59 7.39
N ILE A 44 -14.37 -19.55 7.69
CA ILE A 44 -14.74 -20.87 8.24
C ILE A 44 -15.58 -21.80 7.32
N GLY A 45 -15.38 -21.77 6.00
CA GLY A 45 -15.93 -22.82 5.12
C GLY A 45 -15.28 -24.21 5.27
N ARG A 46 -14.28 -24.38 6.16
CA ARG A 46 -13.44 -25.59 6.22
C ARG A 46 -13.16 -26.12 7.63
N LEU A 47 -13.98 -25.77 8.61
CA LEU A 47 -13.94 -26.39 9.95
C LEU A 47 -15.14 -27.32 10.20
N LEU A 48 -16.22 -27.18 9.43
CA LEU A 48 -17.41 -28.03 9.55
C LEU A 48 -17.23 -29.42 8.89
N SER A 49 -16.20 -29.62 8.06
CA SER A 49 -15.92 -30.92 7.43
C SER A 49 -15.24 -31.94 8.35
N TYR A 50 -14.93 -31.56 9.59
CA TYR A 50 -14.21 -32.40 10.56
C TYR A 50 -15.03 -32.70 11.82
N ILE A 51 -16.29 -32.24 11.89
CA ILE A 51 -17.17 -32.44 13.04
C ILE A 51 -18.15 -33.59 12.68
N PRO A 52 -18.14 -34.71 13.42
CA PRO A 52 -19.16 -35.75 13.29
C PRO A 52 -20.56 -35.14 13.46
N GLN A 53 -21.50 -35.46 12.55
CA GLN A 53 -22.80 -34.79 12.45
C GLN A 53 -23.60 -34.77 13.76
N GLU A 54 -23.42 -35.75 14.64
CA GLU A 54 -24.09 -35.82 15.95
C GLU A 54 -23.68 -34.71 16.94
N GLN A 55 -22.57 -34.01 16.74
CA GLN A 55 -22.13 -32.91 17.62
C GLN A 55 -22.44 -31.51 17.07
N ALA A 56 -22.89 -31.39 15.82
CA ALA A 56 -23.22 -30.10 15.20
C ALA A 56 -24.57 -29.55 15.68
N GLU A 57 -25.53 -30.42 16.05
CA GLU A 57 -26.90 -30.00 16.40
C GLU A 57 -27.04 -29.37 17.80
N LYS A 58 -25.99 -29.44 18.65
CA LYS A 58 -26.00 -28.88 20.02
C LYS A 58 -25.08 -27.69 20.24
N MET A 59 -24.35 -27.27 19.22
CA MET A 59 -23.44 -26.12 19.33
C MET A 59 -24.09 -24.95 18.59
N GLU A 60 -24.60 -23.96 19.34
CA GLU A 60 -24.79 -22.62 18.77
C GLU A 60 -23.41 -22.07 18.44
N VAL A 61 -22.85 -22.50 17.30
CA VAL A 61 -21.69 -21.85 16.72
C VAL A 61 -22.20 -20.49 16.28
N PRO A 62 -21.74 -19.38 16.87
CA PRO A 62 -22.12 -18.07 16.37
C PRO A 62 -21.72 -18.05 14.90
N VAL A 63 -22.72 -17.95 14.03
CA VAL A 63 -22.50 -17.72 12.61
C VAL A 63 -21.81 -16.36 12.56
N LEU A 64 -20.48 -16.38 12.47
CA LEU A 64 -19.72 -15.17 12.21
C LEU A 64 -20.25 -14.66 10.88
N ASP A 65 -20.98 -13.56 10.95
CA ASP A 65 -21.51 -12.90 9.76
C ASP A 65 -20.36 -12.72 8.77
N GLU A 66 -20.59 -13.02 7.50
CA GLU A 66 -19.54 -12.94 6.48
C GLU A 66 -19.11 -11.47 6.34
N ALA A 67 -18.11 -11.06 7.13
CA ALA A 67 -17.64 -9.69 7.14
C ALA A 67 -17.08 -9.34 5.75
N ASN A 68 -17.78 -8.47 5.04
CA ASN A 68 -17.31 -7.93 3.78
C ASN A 68 -16.26 -6.85 4.08
N VAL A 69 -14.98 -7.24 4.02
CA VAL A 69 -13.87 -6.34 4.33
C VAL A 69 -13.34 -5.70 3.04
N ARG A 70 -13.27 -4.37 3.05
CA ARG A 70 -12.62 -3.60 1.99
C ARG A 70 -11.15 -3.40 2.33
N VAL A 71 -10.26 -3.82 1.44
CA VAL A 71 -8.81 -3.68 1.64
C VAL A 71 -8.20 -2.90 0.49
N VAL A 72 -7.51 -1.81 0.83
CA VAL A 72 -6.78 -0.94 -0.09
C VAL A 72 -5.29 -1.16 0.12
N THR A 73 -4.58 -1.55 -0.94
CA THR A 73 -3.11 -1.61 -0.90
C THR A 73 -2.51 -0.55 -1.82
N TYR A 74 -1.52 0.19 -1.30
CA TYR A 74 -0.93 1.29 -2.04
C TYR A 74 0.55 1.50 -1.77
N ASN A 75 1.36 1.42 -2.83
CA ASN A 75 2.73 1.91 -2.79
C ASN A 75 2.71 3.42 -3.01
N VAL A 76 3.10 4.17 -1.98
CA VAL A 76 2.97 5.63 -1.97
C VAL A 76 4.18 6.36 -2.56
N LEU A 77 5.23 5.61 -2.97
CA LEU A 77 6.52 6.09 -3.44
C LEU A 77 7.14 7.10 -2.46
N SER A 78 8.07 6.61 -1.64
CA SER A 78 8.74 7.40 -0.60
C SER A 78 9.09 8.82 -1.09
N SER A 79 8.86 9.81 -0.25
CA SER A 79 9.16 11.21 -0.56
C SER A 79 10.60 11.44 -1.00
N SER A 80 11.53 10.58 -0.57
CA SER A 80 12.95 10.66 -0.89
C SER A 80 13.34 9.97 -2.21
N LEU A 81 12.41 9.25 -2.85
CA LEU A 81 12.67 8.50 -4.08
C LEU A 81 12.17 9.20 -5.36
N ALA A 82 11.34 10.24 -5.24
CA ALA A 82 10.71 10.92 -6.38
C ALA A 82 11.63 11.98 -7.03
N ASP A 83 12.80 11.57 -7.53
CA ASP A 83 13.76 12.47 -8.19
C ASP A 83 13.30 12.85 -9.62
N PRO A 84 13.18 14.16 -9.96
CA PRO A 84 12.87 14.61 -11.32
C PRO A 84 13.84 14.16 -12.40
N LEU A 85 15.11 13.92 -12.06
CA LEU A 85 16.10 13.41 -13.01
C LEU A 85 15.88 11.93 -13.33
N TYR A 86 15.25 11.19 -12.43
CA TYR A 86 14.86 9.80 -12.65
C TYR A 86 13.50 9.69 -13.34
N TYR A 87 12.52 10.49 -12.90
CA TYR A 87 11.15 10.50 -13.44
C TYR A 87 10.96 11.59 -14.52
N THR A 88 11.76 11.53 -15.59
CA THR A 88 11.82 12.56 -16.65
C THR A 88 10.52 12.74 -17.44
N SER A 89 9.64 11.74 -17.44
CA SER A 89 8.31 11.81 -18.08
C SER A 89 7.27 12.57 -17.25
N CYS A 90 7.59 12.89 -15.99
CA CYS A 90 6.71 13.62 -15.08
C CYS A 90 7.08 15.09 -15.04
N LYS A 91 6.08 15.98 -14.90
CA LYS A 91 6.36 17.40 -14.66
C LYS A 91 7.01 17.51 -13.26
N PRO A 92 8.11 18.25 -13.09
CA PRO A 92 8.79 18.33 -11.79
C PRO A 92 7.89 18.76 -10.63
N LYS A 93 6.92 19.66 -10.89
CA LYS A 93 5.91 20.07 -9.90
C LYS A 93 5.03 18.92 -9.38
N ASP A 94 4.83 17.87 -10.18
CA ASP A 94 4.01 16.72 -9.82
C ASP A 94 4.80 15.70 -8.98
N LEU A 95 6.13 15.86 -8.90
CA LEU A 95 7.03 15.06 -8.06
C LEU A 95 7.22 15.66 -6.66
N ASP A 96 6.85 16.94 -6.49
CA ASP A 96 6.93 17.64 -5.22
C ASP A 96 6.23 16.85 -4.09
N PRO A 97 6.90 16.61 -2.95
CA PRO A 97 6.37 15.76 -1.90
C PRO A 97 5.13 16.33 -1.21
N HIS A 98 4.91 17.65 -1.20
CA HIS A 98 3.69 18.22 -0.64
C HIS A 98 2.50 18.05 -1.59
N VAL A 99 2.71 18.29 -2.88
CA VAL A 99 1.70 18.07 -3.94
C VAL A 99 1.29 16.61 -3.98
N ARG A 100 2.25 15.67 -3.97
CA ARG A 100 1.96 14.24 -3.97
C ARG A 100 1.24 13.79 -2.71
N TYR A 101 1.67 14.26 -1.54
CA TYR A 101 1.01 13.94 -0.28
C TYR A 101 -0.46 14.38 -0.30
N HIS A 102 -0.75 15.59 -0.77
CA HIS A 102 -2.13 16.08 -0.87
C HIS A 102 -2.99 15.16 -1.75
N ARG A 103 -2.48 14.78 -2.92
CA ARG A 103 -3.20 13.85 -3.83
C ARG A 103 -3.40 12.47 -3.20
N LEU A 104 -2.40 11.98 -2.47
CA LEU A 104 -2.46 10.71 -1.75
C LEU A 104 -3.59 10.72 -0.71
N VAL A 105 -3.62 11.73 0.16
CA VAL A 105 -4.62 11.77 1.24
C VAL A 105 -6.03 12.00 0.70
N SER A 106 -6.21 12.74 -0.39
CA SER A 106 -7.53 12.86 -1.04
C SER A 106 -8.06 11.50 -1.51
N LYS A 107 -7.20 10.67 -2.13
CA LYS A 107 -7.58 9.31 -2.54
C LYS A 107 -7.86 8.39 -1.36
N ILE A 108 -7.06 8.48 -0.29
CA ILE A 108 -7.27 7.70 0.93
C ILE A 108 -8.57 8.12 1.62
N GLU A 109 -8.89 9.40 1.63
CA GLU A 109 -10.10 9.93 2.29
C GLU A 109 -11.39 9.36 1.69
N GLU A 110 -11.47 9.24 0.37
CA GLU A 110 -12.58 8.57 -0.33
C GLU A 110 -12.76 7.12 0.16
N GLU A 111 -11.65 6.41 0.37
CA GLU A 111 -11.64 5.03 0.83
C GLU A 111 -11.93 4.90 2.35
N CYS A 112 -11.56 5.91 3.14
CA CYS A 112 -11.87 5.95 4.57
C CYS A 112 -13.38 6.00 4.81
N GLN A 113 -14.12 6.71 3.95
CA GLN A 113 -15.59 6.79 4.00
C GLN A 113 -16.26 5.42 3.74
N LEU A 114 -15.54 4.50 3.09
CA LEU A 114 -16.00 3.14 2.81
C LEU A 114 -15.51 2.11 3.83
N GLY A 115 -14.90 2.56 4.94
CA GLY A 115 -14.42 1.66 6.00
C GLY A 115 -13.27 0.76 5.58
N ALA A 116 -12.42 1.21 4.65
CA ALA A 116 -11.34 0.40 4.11
C ALA A 116 -10.20 0.17 5.11
N ILE A 117 -9.65 -1.04 5.17
CA ILE A 117 -8.34 -1.30 5.77
C ILE A 117 -7.26 -0.93 4.76
N PHE A 118 -6.27 -0.15 5.18
CA PHE A 118 -5.18 0.32 4.34
C PHE A 118 -3.90 -0.46 4.61
N CYS A 119 -3.23 -0.87 3.55
CA CYS A 119 -1.90 -1.48 3.56
C CYS A 119 -0.97 -0.66 2.66
N LEU A 120 -0.14 0.20 3.24
CA LEU A 120 0.73 1.11 2.50
C LEU A 120 2.17 0.60 2.43
N GLN A 121 2.82 0.78 1.28
CA GLN A 121 4.25 0.47 1.09
C GLN A 121 5.04 1.72 0.68
N GLU A 122 6.35 1.69 0.92
CA GLU A 122 7.28 2.80 0.68
C GLU A 122 6.87 4.10 1.37
N VAL A 123 6.25 3.99 2.55
CA VAL A 123 5.90 5.17 3.35
C VAL A 123 7.17 5.73 3.97
N SER A 124 7.58 6.95 3.59
CA SER A 124 8.74 7.61 4.21
C SER A 124 8.43 8.01 5.65
N LEU A 125 9.46 8.11 6.50
CA LEU A 125 9.31 8.51 7.90
C LEU A 125 8.64 9.88 8.05
N SER A 126 8.96 10.84 7.17
CA SER A 126 8.35 12.17 7.18
C SER A 126 6.86 12.14 6.83
N TRP A 127 6.45 11.24 5.93
CA TRP A 127 5.04 11.02 5.62
C TRP A 127 4.33 10.19 6.69
N ALA A 128 5.01 9.24 7.32
CA ALA A 128 4.44 8.42 8.39
C ALA A 128 3.88 9.28 9.53
N GLY A 129 4.61 10.31 9.98
CA GLY A 129 4.11 11.23 11.00
C GLY A 129 2.85 11.99 10.58
N ARG A 130 2.80 12.46 9.32
CA ARG A 130 1.63 13.18 8.78
C ARG A 130 0.43 12.24 8.59
N LEU A 131 0.66 11.04 8.09
CA LEU A 131 -0.35 10.01 7.90
C LEU A 131 -0.93 9.55 9.22
N HIS A 132 -0.11 9.43 10.27
CA HIS A 132 -0.58 9.11 11.61
C HIS A 132 -1.61 10.15 12.08
N SER A 133 -1.31 11.45 11.96
CA SER A 133 -2.27 12.51 12.33
C SER A 133 -3.52 12.50 11.44
N PHE A 134 -3.36 12.29 10.14
CA PHE A 134 -4.48 12.20 9.20
C PHE A 134 -5.41 11.03 9.57
N PHE A 135 -4.90 9.81 9.69
CA PHE A 135 -5.72 8.64 10.03
C PHE A 135 -6.36 8.76 11.41
N ALA A 136 -5.63 9.28 12.41
CA ALA A 136 -6.19 9.54 13.73
C ALA A 136 -7.40 10.48 13.67
N SER A 137 -7.32 11.56 12.87
CA SER A 137 -8.45 12.48 12.66
C SER A 137 -9.67 11.86 11.97
N LYS A 138 -9.50 10.67 11.36
CA LYS A 138 -10.57 9.90 10.72
C LYS A 138 -11.06 8.74 11.60
N GLY A 139 -10.55 8.60 12.82
CA GLY A 139 -10.89 7.49 13.72
C GLY A 139 -10.18 6.18 13.38
N TYR A 140 -9.05 6.24 12.67
CA TYR A 140 -8.25 5.08 12.32
C TYR A 140 -7.03 4.96 13.24
N HIS A 141 -6.70 3.72 13.61
CA HIS A 141 -5.39 3.38 14.15
C HIS A 141 -4.38 3.25 13.01
N PHE A 142 -3.18 3.78 13.19
CA PHE A 142 -2.12 3.74 12.19
C PHE A 142 -0.85 3.12 12.78
N VAL A 143 -0.39 2.02 12.20
CA VAL A 143 0.83 1.32 12.61
C VAL A 143 1.85 1.42 11.49
N PHE A 144 3.04 1.95 11.80
CA PHE A 144 4.13 2.11 10.85
C PHE A 144 5.35 1.29 11.29
N SER A 145 5.89 0.49 10.36
CA SER A 145 7.10 -0.30 10.57
C SER A 145 8.15 0.07 9.52
N PRO A 146 9.14 0.92 9.85
CA PRO A 146 10.22 1.27 8.95
C PRO A 146 11.18 0.10 8.75
N TYR A 147 11.66 -0.10 7.52
CA TYR A 147 12.76 -1.02 7.20
C TYR A 147 13.88 -0.35 6.39
N GLY A 148 13.65 0.88 5.94
CA GLY A 148 14.54 1.64 5.09
C GLY A 148 15.70 2.29 5.85
N HIS A 149 16.44 3.11 5.12
CA HIS A 149 17.62 3.84 5.58
C HIS A 149 17.57 5.29 5.12
N ARG A 150 18.52 6.13 5.55
CA ARG A 150 18.55 7.56 5.22
C ARG A 150 18.29 7.90 3.74
N LYS A 151 18.89 7.19 2.78
CA LYS A 151 18.76 7.52 1.33
C LYS A 151 17.35 7.31 0.76
N ASN A 152 16.50 6.51 1.41
CA ASN A 152 15.12 6.28 0.98
C ASN A 152 14.10 6.85 1.96
N GLY A 153 14.55 7.75 2.86
CA GLY A 153 13.69 8.41 3.83
C GLY A 153 13.23 7.51 4.98
N TYR A 154 14.03 6.48 5.32
CA TYR A 154 13.67 5.46 6.32
C TYR A 154 12.30 4.85 6.04
N MET A 155 12.05 4.51 4.77
CA MET A 155 10.72 4.08 4.34
C MET A 155 10.32 2.73 4.95
N GLY A 156 9.02 2.48 5.01
CA GLY A 156 8.48 1.27 5.62
C GLY A 156 7.19 0.81 4.97
N VAL A 157 6.53 -0.10 5.69
CA VAL A 157 5.12 -0.42 5.48
C VAL A 157 4.28 0.21 6.57
N ALA A 158 3.02 0.49 6.27
CA ALA A 158 2.04 0.91 7.26
C ALA A 158 0.71 0.19 7.08
N ILE A 159 -0.01 0.00 8.18
CA ILE A 159 -1.39 -0.47 8.18
C ILE A 159 -2.26 0.56 8.88
N ALA A 160 -3.44 0.84 8.32
CA ALA A 160 -4.46 1.65 8.97
C ALA A 160 -5.80 0.92 9.00
N PHE A 161 -6.50 0.93 10.14
CA PHE A 161 -7.81 0.31 10.30
C PHE A 161 -8.66 1.07 11.34
N SER A 162 -9.97 1.14 11.11
CA SER A 162 -10.95 1.61 12.09
C SER A 162 -11.38 0.45 13.00
N LEU A 163 -11.69 0.76 14.26
CA LEU A 163 -12.31 -0.18 15.21
C LEU A 163 -13.84 -0.06 15.19
#